data_AF-A0A9C9GQG5-F1
#
_entry.id   AF-A0A9C9GQG5-F1
#
_cell.length_a   1.000
_cell.length_b   1.000
_cell.length_c   1.000
_cell.angle_alpha   90.00
_cell.angle_beta   90.00
_cell.angle_gamma   90.00
#
_symmetry.space_group_name_H-M   'P 1'
#
loop_
_entity.id
_entity.type
_entity.pdbx_description
1 polymer ?
#
loop_
_entity_poly.entity_id
_entity_poly.type
_entity_poly.pdbx_seq_one_letter_code
_entity_poly.pdbx_strand_id
1 'polypeptide(L)'
;MKTGTGLLLTLLTLISPNTYAQDNNCTGDCQRIESLIEADANIGLINKVWIKPDTLKNQCDEFAYFPDSGILSAYCFIKTWTPVSVLEKISGHKVFLTSPHKNDSIIKTTEKFGHYNPEFLIWGIKNILPITNSNETREIVKQNYKTYISNSAKIYYMVYLRLQQKNAENTKIRNYIIESITNKKSYDIEEYFEYLDNSKFGRYPISSEQNGVNGNIVKTAVPFWIRRELDKTDHLFIQAMEKVFVAYEPDFLRYAEDIVQD
;
A
#
# COMPACT_ATOMS: atom_id res chain seq x y z
N MET A 1 -14.35 -14.88 -22.71
CA MET A 1 -13.26 -15.13 -21.75
C MET A 1 -13.15 -13.93 -20.83
N LYS A 2 -13.46 -14.10 -19.53
CA LYS A 2 -13.29 -13.07 -18.49
C LYS A 2 -12.42 -13.67 -17.39
N THR A 3 -11.11 -13.44 -17.49
CA THR A 3 -10.12 -13.78 -16.46
C THR A 3 -9.54 -12.46 -15.95
N GLY A 4 -10.13 -11.90 -14.90
CA GLY A 4 -9.63 -10.68 -14.25
C GLY A 4 -9.59 -10.91 -12.75
N THR A 5 -8.39 -11.19 -12.20
CA THR A 5 -8.19 -11.59 -10.81
C THR A 5 -6.74 -11.33 -10.34
N GLY A 6 -6.42 -10.28 -9.58
CA GLY A 6 -5.08 -10.10 -8.97
C GLY A 6 -4.50 -8.67 -8.80
N LEU A 7 -4.12 -8.23 -7.57
CA LEU A 7 -3.29 -7.03 -7.13
C LEU A 7 -3.82 -5.87 -6.23
N LEU A 8 -4.01 -6.14 -4.93
CA LEU A 8 -4.09 -5.10 -3.88
C LEU A 8 -2.74 -4.40 -3.65
N LEU A 9 -1.63 -5.00 -4.09
CA LEU A 9 -0.31 -4.46 -3.80
C LEU A 9 -0.01 -3.23 -4.62
N THR A 10 -0.40 -3.17 -5.90
CA THR A 10 -0.23 -1.95 -6.70
C THR A 10 -0.99 -0.76 -6.10
N LEU A 11 -2.17 -1.00 -5.52
CA LEU A 11 -2.93 0.04 -4.84
C LEU A 11 -2.28 0.43 -3.50
N LEU A 12 -1.72 -0.50 -2.74
CA LEU A 12 -1.08 -0.14 -1.47
C LEU A 12 0.35 0.43 -1.66
N THR A 13 1.14 -0.07 -2.61
CA THR A 13 2.60 0.19 -2.70
C THR A 13 2.99 1.33 -3.62
N LEU A 14 2.07 1.95 -4.34
CA LEU A 14 2.40 3.12 -5.14
C LEU A 14 2.52 4.40 -4.26
N ILE A 15 2.67 4.31 -2.91
CA ILE A 15 2.78 5.49 -2.02
C ILE A 15 3.87 5.34 -0.99
N SER A 16 4.79 6.31 -1.03
CA SER A 16 5.00 7.31 0.03
C SER A 16 6.50 7.50 0.32
N PRO A 17 7.19 8.48 -0.29
CA PRO A 17 8.51 8.86 0.17
C PRO A 17 8.33 9.74 1.40
N ASN A 18 8.48 9.18 2.60
CA ASN A 18 9.13 9.96 3.66
C ASN A 18 9.97 9.11 4.60
N THR A 19 10.63 8.09 4.05
CA THR A 19 11.66 7.34 4.76
C THR A 19 12.74 6.88 3.78
N TYR A 20 13.97 7.29 4.11
CA TYR A 20 15.33 6.89 3.75
C TYR A 20 15.71 5.97 2.56
N ALA A 21 14.83 5.27 1.84
CA ALA A 21 15.24 4.32 0.79
C ALA A 21 15.60 4.98 -0.55
N GLN A 22 16.83 4.73 -1.05
CA GLN A 22 17.25 5.08 -2.42
C GLN A 22 16.99 3.87 -3.31
N ASP A 23 16.49 4.13 -4.52
CA ASP A 23 16.09 3.09 -5.46
C ASP A 23 16.94 3.16 -6.72
N ASN A 24 17.47 2.01 -7.16
CA ASN A 24 18.30 1.91 -8.35
C ASN A 24 17.43 1.96 -9.62
N ASN A 25 18.03 2.40 -10.74
CA ASN A 25 17.39 2.33 -12.05
C ASN A 25 17.04 0.87 -12.39
N CYS A 26 15.90 0.64 -13.04
CA CYS A 26 15.50 -0.66 -13.56
C CYS A 26 16.59 -1.20 -14.51
N THR A 27 17.26 -2.28 -14.11
CA THR A 27 18.33 -2.95 -14.88
C THR A 27 18.14 -4.47 -14.84
N GLY A 28 18.60 -5.19 -15.87
CA GLY A 28 18.61 -6.65 -15.89
C GLY A 28 17.22 -7.30 -15.94
N ASP A 29 16.89 -8.09 -14.92
CA ASP A 29 15.63 -8.86 -14.83
C ASP A 29 14.37 -7.98 -14.96
N CYS A 30 14.44 -6.73 -14.51
CA CYS A 30 13.36 -5.75 -14.64
C CYS A 30 13.08 -5.40 -16.11
N GLN A 31 14.10 -5.15 -16.93
CA GLN A 31 13.97 -4.89 -18.37
C GLN A 31 13.46 -6.13 -19.14
N ARG A 32 13.86 -7.33 -18.69
CA ARG A 32 13.34 -8.59 -19.22
C ARG A 32 11.85 -8.75 -18.91
N ILE A 33 11.42 -8.46 -17.69
CA ILE A 33 10.00 -8.49 -17.31
C ILE A 33 9.21 -7.40 -18.05
N GLU A 34 9.76 -6.20 -18.21
CA GLU A 34 9.17 -5.16 -19.07
C GLU A 34 8.93 -5.69 -20.48
N SER A 35 9.93 -6.29 -21.14
CA SER A 35 9.76 -6.85 -22.48
C SER A 35 8.73 -8.01 -22.55
N LEU A 36 8.63 -8.84 -21.50
CA LEU A 36 7.62 -9.89 -21.40
C LEU A 36 6.21 -9.33 -21.18
N ILE A 37 6.08 -8.22 -20.45
CA ILE A 37 4.80 -7.52 -20.27
C ILE A 37 4.45 -6.73 -21.54
N GLU A 38 5.43 -6.16 -22.22
CA GLU A 38 5.24 -5.46 -23.50
C GLU A 38 4.81 -6.39 -24.62
N ALA A 39 5.28 -7.62 -24.63
CA ALA A 39 4.90 -8.63 -25.62
C ALA A 39 3.47 -9.13 -25.47
N ASP A 40 2.85 -9.01 -24.28
CA ASP A 40 1.59 -9.69 -23.98
C ASP A 40 0.50 -8.82 -23.31
N ALA A 41 0.84 -7.64 -22.77
CA ALA A 41 -0.05 -6.71 -22.05
C ALA A 41 -1.04 -7.41 -21.08
N ASN A 42 -0.62 -8.54 -20.50
CA ASN A 42 -1.56 -9.48 -19.93
C ASN A 42 -1.64 -9.28 -18.42
N ILE A 43 -2.82 -8.89 -17.93
CA ILE A 43 -3.19 -8.85 -16.51
C ILE A 43 -2.80 -10.18 -15.82
N GLY A 44 -2.77 -11.29 -16.56
CA GLY A 44 -2.29 -12.59 -16.08
C GLY A 44 -0.86 -12.63 -15.52
N LEU A 45 0.07 -11.80 -15.98
CA LEU A 45 1.45 -11.77 -15.44
C LEU A 45 1.51 -11.05 -14.09
N ILE A 46 0.78 -9.93 -13.97
CA ILE A 46 0.57 -9.20 -12.71
C ILE A 46 -0.02 -10.15 -11.67
N ASN A 47 -1.01 -10.95 -12.06
CA ASN A 47 -1.65 -11.93 -11.16
C ASN A 47 -0.70 -13.03 -10.63
N LYS A 48 0.39 -13.38 -11.34
CA LYS A 48 1.35 -14.41 -10.88
C LYS A 48 2.10 -14.01 -9.62
N VAL A 49 2.23 -12.70 -9.35
CA VAL A 49 2.84 -12.18 -8.12
C VAL A 49 2.13 -12.72 -6.88
N TRP A 50 0.81 -12.95 -6.92
CA TRP A 50 0.05 -13.53 -5.79
C TRP A 50 0.12 -15.02 -5.67
N ILE A 51 0.56 -15.72 -6.71
CA ILE A 51 0.66 -17.18 -6.67
C ILE A 51 2.03 -17.55 -6.07
N LYS A 52 3.06 -16.75 -6.36
CA LYS A 52 4.45 -17.00 -5.92
C LYS A 52 5.18 -15.75 -5.41
N PRO A 53 4.66 -15.07 -4.38
CA PRO A 53 5.30 -13.88 -3.81
C PRO A 53 6.69 -14.16 -3.20
N ASP A 54 6.97 -15.42 -2.85
CA ASP A 54 8.27 -15.94 -2.43
C ASP A 54 9.37 -15.81 -3.50
N THR A 55 8.99 -15.65 -4.77
CA THR A 55 9.96 -15.45 -5.88
C THR A 55 10.36 -13.99 -6.07
N LEU A 56 9.75 -13.06 -5.32
CA LEU A 56 10.10 -11.65 -5.38
C LEU A 56 11.45 -11.39 -4.72
N LYS A 57 12.23 -10.47 -5.29
CA LYS A 57 13.54 -10.07 -4.76
C LYS A 57 13.50 -8.58 -4.43
N ASN A 58 14.00 -8.21 -3.24
CA ASN A 58 14.22 -6.81 -2.88
C ASN A 58 15.10 -6.12 -3.94
N GLN A 59 14.65 -4.97 -4.46
CA GLN A 59 15.40 -4.14 -5.41
C GLN A 59 15.86 -2.80 -4.86
N CYS A 60 15.51 -2.47 -3.61
CA CYS A 60 15.94 -1.23 -2.97
C CYS A 60 17.27 -1.46 -2.23
N ASP A 61 18.08 -0.41 -2.11
CA ASP A 61 19.38 -0.46 -1.44
C ASP A 61 19.28 -0.65 0.09
N GLU A 62 18.07 -0.52 0.66
CA GLU A 62 17.84 -0.63 2.11
C GLU A 62 17.31 -2.00 2.56
N PHE A 63 17.48 -2.28 3.86
CA PHE A 63 16.91 -3.43 4.56
C PHE A 63 15.37 -3.39 4.54
N ALA A 64 14.80 -3.84 3.44
CA ALA A 64 13.37 -4.07 3.32
C ALA A 64 13.04 -5.40 4.03
N TYR A 65 12.65 -5.33 5.30
CA TYR A 65 12.09 -6.48 6.02
C TYR A 65 10.68 -6.71 5.51
N PHE A 66 10.52 -7.46 4.43
CA PHE A 66 9.20 -7.83 3.92
C PHE A 66 8.73 -9.07 4.66
N PRO A 67 7.50 -9.09 5.21
CA PRO A 67 6.44 -8.06 5.11
C PRO A 67 6.38 -7.03 6.27
N ASP A 68 7.24 -7.15 7.28
CA ASP A 68 7.08 -6.47 8.58
C ASP A 68 7.55 -5.02 8.67
N SER A 69 8.16 -4.45 7.63
CA SER A 69 8.60 -3.05 7.58
C SER A 69 7.63 -2.11 6.84
N GLY A 70 6.43 -2.61 6.53
CA GLY A 70 5.35 -1.83 5.95
C GLY A 70 5.41 -1.70 4.42
N ILE A 71 4.66 -0.73 3.90
CA ILE A 71 4.27 -0.66 2.49
C ILE A 71 5.43 -0.34 1.54
N LEU A 72 6.46 0.34 2.04
CA LEU A 72 7.67 0.66 1.28
C LEU A 72 8.48 -0.61 0.98
N SER A 73 8.59 -1.51 1.95
CA SER A 73 9.24 -2.80 1.73
C SER A 73 8.45 -3.63 0.72
N ALA A 74 7.12 -3.65 0.81
CA ALA A 74 6.29 -4.28 -0.21
C ALA A 74 6.53 -3.72 -1.63
N TYR A 75 6.65 -2.39 -1.78
CA TYR A 75 7.03 -1.76 -3.06
C TYR A 75 8.35 -2.29 -3.61
N CYS A 76 9.39 -2.36 -2.76
CA CYS A 76 10.73 -2.78 -3.15
C CYS A 76 10.80 -4.23 -3.70
N PHE A 77 9.85 -5.08 -3.30
CA PHE A 77 9.77 -6.46 -3.79
C PHE A 77 8.93 -6.59 -5.07
N ILE A 78 7.91 -5.73 -5.29
CA ILE A 78 7.02 -5.86 -6.46
C ILE A 78 7.38 -4.97 -7.65
N LYS A 79 8.18 -3.92 -7.46
CA LYS A 79 8.45 -2.93 -8.52
C LYS A 79 9.01 -3.51 -9.81
N THR A 80 9.64 -4.68 -9.77
CA THR A 80 10.11 -5.42 -10.96
C THR A 80 8.98 -5.99 -11.81
N TRP A 81 7.85 -6.31 -11.20
CA TRP A 81 6.68 -6.90 -11.85
C TRP A 81 5.62 -5.86 -12.21
N THR A 82 5.62 -4.73 -11.51
CA THR A 82 4.72 -3.61 -11.78
C THR A 82 5.46 -2.27 -11.83
N PRO A 83 6.36 -2.04 -12.81
CA PRO A 83 6.91 -0.70 -13.04
C PRO A 83 5.79 0.32 -13.27
N VAL A 84 6.01 1.58 -12.88
CA VAL A 84 4.99 2.64 -13.05
C VAL A 84 4.63 2.80 -14.54
N SER A 85 5.62 2.85 -15.42
CA SER A 85 5.45 2.93 -16.88
C SER A 85 4.53 1.83 -17.45
N VAL A 86 4.71 0.59 -16.98
CA VAL A 86 3.87 -0.55 -17.34
C VAL A 86 2.44 -0.35 -16.86
N LEU A 87 2.26 0.05 -15.59
CA LEU A 87 0.95 0.32 -15.01
C LEU A 87 0.21 1.44 -15.74
N GLU A 88 0.91 2.48 -16.15
CA GLU A 88 0.33 3.57 -16.93
C GLU A 88 -0.11 3.10 -18.32
N LYS A 89 0.71 2.27 -18.97
CA LYS A 89 0.41 1.73 -20.30
C LYS A 89 -0.83 0.82 -20.31
N ILE A 90 -0.93 -0.10 -19.35
CA ILE A 90 -2.06 -1.06 -19.29
C ILE A 90 -3.35 -0.42 -18.79
N SER A 91 -3.25 0.59 -17.92
CA SER A 91 -4.42 1.29 -17.42
C SER A 91 -4.92 2.36 -18.38
N GLY A 92 -4.03 2.91 -19.21
CA GLY A 92 -4.30 4.11 -20.01
C GLY A 92 -4.31 5.39 -19.16
N HIS A 93 -3.92 5.31 -17.89
CA HIS A 93 -3.96 6.42 -16.94
C HIS A 93 -2.58 6.64 -16.32
N LYS A 94 -2.20 7.91 -16.11
CA LYS A 94 -1.04 8.22 -15.27
C LYS A 94 -1.27 7.69 -13.86
N VAL A 95 -0.27 7.09 -13.23
CA VAL A 95 -0.39 6.62 -11.84
C VAL A 95 -0.49 7.81 -10.90
N PHE A 96 0.35 8.82 -11.15
CA PHE A 96 0.41 10.05 -10.37
C PHE A 96 0.10 11.26 -11.25
N LEU A 97 -0.67 12.21 -10.72
CA LEU A 97 -0.86 13.52 -11.35
C LEU A 97 0.40 14.38 -11.21
N THR A 98 1.05 14.28 -10.04
CA THR A 98 2.36 14.89 -9.78
C THR A 98 3.12 13.96 -8.87
N SER A 99 4.39 13.67 -9.16
CA SER A 99 5.21 12.89 -8.24
C SER A 99 6.69 13.19 -8.41
N PRO A 100 7.51 13.06 -7.34
CA PRO A 100 8.96 13.01 -7.49
C PRO A 100 9.45 11.67 -8.09
N HIS A 101 8.68 10.95 -8.91
CA HIS A 101 9.23 9.78 -9.61
C HIS A 101 10.01 10.20 -10.86
N LYS A 102 11.09 9.49 -11.16
CA LYS A 102 11.83 9.62 -12.42
C LYS A 102 12.22 8.23 -12.90
N ASN A 103 11.87 7.90 -14.14
CA ASN A 103 12.20 6.63 -14.79
C ASN A 103 11.83 5.40 -13.93
N ASP A 104 10.60 5.35 -13.43
CA ASP A 104 10.08 4.29 -12.53
C ASP A 104 10.77 4.16 -11.16
N SER A 105 11.71 5.05 -10.84
CA SER A 105 12.35 5.13 -9.53
C SER A 105 11.73 6.22 -8.65
N ILE A 106 11.75 5.97 -7.34
CA ILE A 106 11.36 6.95 -6.32
C ILE A 106 12.51 7.95 -6.11
N ILE A 107 12.26 9.25 -6.30
CA ILE A 107 13.20 10.30 -5.86
C ILE A 107 12.82 10.74 -4.45
N LYS A 108 13.80 10.70 -3.54
CA LYS A 108 13.70 11.27 -2.20
C LYS A 108 13.62 12.79 -2.28
N THR A 109 12.57 13.36 -1.70
CA THR A 109 12.49 14.81 -1.52
C THR A 109 11.51 15.15 -0.40
N THR A 110 11.82 16.18 0.38
CA THR A 110 10.91 16.78 1.36
C THR A 110 10.02 17.85 0.74
N GLU A 111 10.25 18.20 -0.53
CA GLU A 111 9.54 19.30 -1.19
C GLU A 111 8.23 18.90 -1.86
N LYS A 112 8.10 17.62 -2.24
CA LYS A 112 6.97 17.11 -3.03
C LYS A 112 6.66 15.68 -2.62
N PHE A 113 5.38 15.32 -2.65
CA PHE A 113 4.94 13.93 -2.54
C PHE A 113 4.14 13.52 -3.78
N GLY A 114 3.97 12.21 -3.98
CA GLY A 114 3.19 11.68 -5.09
C GLY A 114 1.69 11.89 -4.87
N HIS A 115 1.05 12.71 -5.70
CA HIS A 115 -0.40 12.87 -5.78
C HIS A 115 -0.95 11.86 -6.76
N TYR A 116 -1.88 11.03 -6.30
CA TYR A 116 -2.45 10.01 -7.15
C TYR A 116 -3.40 10.56 -8.19
N ASN A 117 -3.51 9.82 -9.29
CA ASN A 117 -4.60 9.98 -10.22
C ASN A 117 -5.79 9.11 -9.77
N PRO A 118 -6.94 9.71 -9.41
CA PRO A 118 -8.14 8.96 -9.05
C PRO A 118 -8.59 7.97 -10.13
N GLU A 119 -8.46 8.32 -11.42
CA GLU A 119 -8.84 7.44 -12.53
C GLU A 119 -8.02 6.15 -12.55
N PHE A 120 -6.71 6.26 -12.26
CA PHE A 120 -5.86 5.09 -12.13
C PHE A 120 -6.29 4.21 -10.94
N LEU A 121 -6.62 4.81 -9.81
CA LEU A 121 -7.08 4.09 -8.62
C LEU A 121 -8.41 3.36 -8.87
N ILE A 122 -9.37 4.03 -9.50
CA ILE A 122 -10.66 3.44 -9.91
C ILE A 122 -10.44 2.27 -10.87
N TRP A 123 -9.57 2.45 -11.87
CA TRP A 123 -9.19 1.36 -12.77
C TRP A 123 -8.57 0.19 -12.01
N GLY A 124 -7.67 0.47 -11.05
CA GLY A 124 -7.05 -0.55 -10.22
C GLY A 124 -8.09 -1.34 -9.41
N ILE A 125 -8.96 -0.66 -8.70
CA ILE A 125 -10.01 -1.29 -7.87
C ILE A 125 -10.86 -2.29 -8.68
N LYS A 126 -11.10 -1.98 -9.96
CA LYS A 126 -11.88 -2.81 -10.87
C LYS A 126 -11.10 -3.99 -11.46
N ASN A 127 -9.84 -3.77 -11.85
CA ASN A 127 -9.13 -4.70 -12.73
C ASN A 127 -8.02 -5.47 -12.03
N ILE A 128 -7.47 -4.90 -10.96
CA ILE A 128 -6.26 -5.40 -10.35
C ILE A 128 -6.48 -5.78 -8.90
N LEU A 129 -7.66 -5.85 -8.29
CA LEU A 129 -7.72 -6.39 -6.91
C LEU A 129 -7.43 -7.90 -6.88
N PRO A 130 -6.85 -8.45 -5.79
CA PRO A 130 -6.44 -9.85 -5.68
C PRO A 130 -7.63 -10.78 -5.46
N ILE A 131 -8.79 -10.43 -5.98
CA ILE A 131 -10.04 -11.12 -5.76
C ILE A 131 -10.27 -12.03 -6.96
N THR A 132 -10.43 -13.32 -6.69
CA THR A 132 -10.66 -14.32 -7.73
C THR A 132 -11.98 -15.05 -7.56
N ASN A 133 -12.61 -15.33 -8.70
CA ASN A 133 -13.81 -16.15 -8.81
C ASN A 133 -13.48 -17.65 -8.99
N SER A 134 -12.21 -17.99 -9.24
CA SER A 134 -11.77 -19.39 -9.26
C SER A 134 -11.54 -19.88 -7.84
N ASN A 135 -12.28 -20.90 -7.41
CA ASN A 135 -12.13 -21.49 -6.07
C ASN A 135 -10.71 -22.04 -5.84
N GLU A 136 -10.10 -22.65 -6.85
CA GLU A 136 -8.75 -23.22 -6.78
C GLU A 136 -7.69 -22.14 -6.56
N THR A 137 -7.80 -21.02 -7.27
CA THR A 137 -6.88 -19.88 -7.12
C THR A 137 -7.17 -19.08 -5.85
N ARG A 138 -8.42 -19.09 -5.37
CA ARG A 138 -8.86 -18.28 -4.23
C ARG A 138 -8.11 -18.61 -2.96
N GLU A 139 -7.94 -19.89 -2.64
CA GLU A 139 -7.26 -20.28 -1.40
C GLU A 139 -5.75 -20.00 -1.47
N ILE A 140 -5.12 -20.16 -2.64
CA ILE A 140 -3.71 -19.80 -2.83
C ILE A 140 -3.50 -18.29 -2.61
N VAL A 141 -4.32 -17.47 -3.26
CA VAL A 141 -4.22 -16.01 -3.14
C VAL A 141 -4.54 -15.55 -1.72
N LYS A 142 -5.55 -16.14 -1.08
CA LYS A 142 -5.90 -15.88 0.32
C LYS A 142 -4.75 -16.21 1.26
N GLN A 143 -4.11 -17.38 1.09
CA GLN A 143 -2.98 -17.78 1.92
C GLN A 143 -1.81 -16.80 1.74
N ASN A 144 -1.46 -16.46 0.50
CA ASN A 144 -0.38 -15.51 0.23
C ASN A 144 -0.70 -14.10 0.73
N TYR A 145 -1.93 -13.63 0.56
CA TYR A 145 -2.37 -12.37 1.16
C TYR A 145 -2.22 -12.39 2.69
N LYS A 146 -2.64 -13.47 3.35
CA LYS A 146 -2.53 -13.61 4.81
C LYS A 146 -1.08 -13.61 5.28
N THR A 147 -0.21 -14.34 4.59
CA THR A 147 1.22 -14.44 4.93
C THR A 147 1.93 -13.10 4.78
N TYR A 148 1.69 -12.36 3.70
CA TYR A 148 2.56 -11.25 3.32
C TYR A 148 1.93 -9.86 3.53
N ILE A 149 0.61 -9.72 3.47
CA ILE A 149 -0.01 -8.39 3.28
C ILE A 149 -1.03 -8.04 4.36
N SER A 150 -1.76 -9.05 4.85
CA SER A 150 -2.84 -8.91 5.83
C SER A 150 -2.46 -8.03 7.02
N ASN A 151 -1.30 -8.27 7.65
CA ASN A 151 -0.86 -7.50 8.82
C ASN A 151 -0.76 -5.99 8.50
N SER A 152 0.00 -5.65 7.46
CA SER A 152 0.17 -4.27 6.99
C SER A 152 -1.16 -3.64 6.58
N ALA A 153 -2.00 -4.36 5.84
CA ALA A 153 -3.31 -3.86 5.41
C ALA A 153 -4.21 -3.53 6.61
N LYS A 154 -4.30 -4.43 7.60
CA LYS A 154 -5.09 -4.19 8.81
C LYS A 154 -4.58 -2.98 9.58
N ILE A 155 -3.27 -2.86 9.79
CA ILE A 155 -2.69 -1.71 10.51
C ILE A 155 -3.01 -0.40 9.77
N TYR A 156 -2.82 -0.35 8.45
CA TYR A 156 -3.17 0.84 7.67
C TYR A 156 -4.66 1.19 7.82
N TYR A 157 -5.55 0.20 7.77
CA TYR A 157 -7.00 0.41 7.95
C TYR A 157 -7.31 0.96 9.34
N MET A 158 -6.75 0.37 10.40
CA MET A 158 -6.96 0.81 11.78
C MET A 158 -6.41 2.22 12.04
N VAL A 159 -5.26 2.57 11.44
CA VAL A 159 -4.73 3.94 11.50
C VAL A 159 -5.66 4.92 10.80
N TYR A 160 -6.22 4.57 9.63
CA TYR A 160 -7.21 5.42 8.97
C TYR A 160 -8.42 5.66 9.87
N LEU A 161 -9.02 4.60 10.42
CA LEU A 161 -10.18 4.71 11.30
C LEU A 161 -9.88 5.55 12.54
N ARG A 162 -8.71 5.37 13.17
CA ARG A 162 -8.28 6.22 14.30
C ARG A 162 -8.15 7.67 13.86
N LEU A 163 -7.53 7.96 12.72
CA LEU A 163 -7.36 9.32 12.19
C LEU A 163 -8.70 10.01 11.84
N GLN A 164 -9.74 9.26 11.50
CA GLN A 164 -11.07 9.82 11.24
C GLN A 164 -11.82 10.23 12.51
N GLN A 165 -11.37 9.77 13.69
CA GLN A 165 -11.94 10.22 14.97
C GLN A 165 -11.72 11.72 15.17
N LYS A 166 -12.78 12.44 15.52
CA LYS A 166 -12.74 13.89 15.77
C LYS A 166 -12.23 14.15 17.19
N ASN A 167 -10.91 14.25 17.33
CA ASN A 167 -10.28 14.60 18.61
C ASN A 167 -9.09 15.58 18.41
N ALA A 168 -8.63 16.16 19.52
CA ALA A 168 -7.57 17.17 19.50
C ALA A 168 -6.21 16.61 19.07
N GLU A 169 -5.89 15.36 19.45
CA GLU A 169 -4.64 14.69 19.08
C GLU A 169 -4.53 14.54 17.56
N ASN A 170 -5.56 13.98 16.91
CA ASN A 170 -5.61 13.81 15.46
C ASN A 170 -5.54 15.15 14.72
N THR A 171 -6.22 16.18 15.24
CA THR A 171 -6.16 17.52 14.67
C THR A 171 -4.73 18.07 14.74
N LYS A 172 -4.02 17.89 15.87
CA LYS A 172 -2.63 18.30 16.04
C LYS A 172 -1.70 17.57 15.06
N ILE A 173 -1.84 16.24 14.95
CA ILE A 173 -1.03 15.40 14.04
C ILE A 173 -1.22 15.85 12.58
N ARG A 174 -2.48 16.05 12.15
CA ARG A 174 -2.80 16.55 10.81
C ARG A 174 -2.15 17.88 10.53
N ASN A 175 -2.34 18.85 11.43
CA ASN A 175 -1.80 20.20 11.25
C ASN A 175 -0.27 20.17 11.16
N TYR A 176 0.40 19.42 12.03
CA TYR A 176 1.87 19.29 12.00
C TYR A 176 2.40 18.72 10.69
N ILE A 177 1.80 17.63 10.18
CA ILE A 177 2.22 17.02 8.92
C ILE A 177 1.91 17.95 7.73
N ILE A 178 0.72 18.55 7.70
CA ILE A 178 0.32 19.48 6.63
C ILE A 178 1.23 20.70 6.60
N GLU A 179 1.52 21.29 7.76
CA GLU A 179 2.44 22.42 7.89
C GLU A 179 3.85 22.03 7.42
N SER A 180 4.34 20.85 7.81
CA SER A 180 5.66 20.36 7.40
C SER A 180 5.75 20.19 5.88
N ILE A 181 4.73 19.58 5.26
CA ILE A 181 4.63 19.43 3.79
C ILE A 181 4.60 20.81 3.12
N THR A 182 3.76 21.72 3.60
CA THR A 182 3.58 23.06 3.03
C THR A 182 4.88 23.87 3.09
N ASN A 183 5.60 23.76 4.20
CA ASN A 183 6.88 24.44 4.43
C ASN A 183 8.09 23.66 3.90
N LYS A 184 7.89 22.54 3.19
CA LYS A 184 8.96 21.68 2.64
C LYS A 184 9.96 21.15 3.68
N LYS A 185 9.48 20.93 4.91
CA LYS A 185 10.27 20.41 6.03
C LYS A 185 10.03 18.91 6.21
N SER A 186 11.04 18.22 6.71
CA SER A 186 10.85 16.87 7.26
C SER A 186 9.96 16.91 8.50
N TYR A 187 9.17 15.85 8.71
CA TYR A 187 8.49 15.59 9.97
C TYR A 187 9.03 14.31 10.58
N ASP A 188 9.07 14.25 11.91
CA ASP A 188 9.47 13.05 12.63
C ASP A 188 8.31 12.05 12.65
N ILE A 189 8.56 10.85 12.14
CA ILE A 189 7.56 9.78 12.12
C ILE A 189 7.65 8.89 13.36
N GLU A 190 8.77 8.90 14.09
CA GLU A 190 8.97 8.03 15.25
C GLU A 190 7.97 8.34 16.36
N GLU A 191 7.48 9.59 16.43
CA GLU A 191 6.41 10.00 17.35
C GLU A 191 5.10 9.19 17.16
N TYR A 192 4.91 8.55 16.01
CA TYR A 192 3.71 7.76 15.70
C TYR A 192 3.88 6.26 15.93
N PHE A 193 5.02 5.80 16.44
CA PHE A 193 5.26 4.37 16.67
C PHE A 193 4.16 3.75 17.55
N GLU A 194 3.81 4.44 18.64
CA GLU A 194 2.79 4.03 19.61
C GLU A 194 1.40 4.58 19.26
N TYR A 195 1.19 5.12 18.04
CA TYR A 195 -0.08 5.75 17.67
C TYR A 195 -1.26 4.78 17.55
N LEU A 196 -1.08 3.47 17.68
CA LEU A 196 -2.21 2.56 17.95
C LEU A 196 -2.17 2.00 19.36
N ASP A 197 -1.02 2.05 20.03
CA ASP A 197 -0.84 1.54 21.37
C ASP A 197 -1.73 2.32 22.35
N ASN A 198 -2.27 1.60 23.33
CA ASN A 198 -3.22 2.11 24.32
C ASN A 198 -4.59 2.57 23.80
N SER A 199 -4.86 2.47 22.48
CA SER A 199 -6.20 2.71 21.93
C SER A 199 -6.99 1.42 21.75
N LYS A 200 -8.33 1.53 21.63
CA LYS A 200 -9.18 0.40 21.24
C LYS A 200 -8.83 -0.16 19.85
N PHE A 201 -8.27 0.67 18.98
CA PHE A 201 -7.79 0.25 17.65
C PHE A 201 -6.54 -0.65 17.72
N GLY A 202 -5.74 -0.55 18.78
CA GLY A 202 -4.57 -1.41 19.00
C GLY A 202 -4.87 -2.75 19.66
N ARG A 203 -6.14 -3.02 20.02
CA ARG A 203 -6.53 -4.24 20.75
C ARG A 203 -6.84 -5.45 19.86
N TYR A 204 -6.92 -5.26 18.54
CA TYR A 204 -7.16 -6.40 17.64
C TYR A 204 -5.91 -7.30 17.62
N PRO A 205 -6.06 -8.62 17.71
CA PRO A 205 -4.97 -9.53 17.44
C PRO A 205 -4.65 -9.52 15.94
N ILE A 206 -3.82 -8.57 15.49
CA ILE A 206 -3.47 -8.40 14.08
C ILE A 206 -2.63 -9.60 13.58
N SER A 207 -1.88 -10.26 14.47
CA SER A 207 -1.19 -11.52 14.19
C SER A 207 -1.35 -12.53 15.35
N SER A 208 -1.23 -13.82 15.05
CA SER A 208 -1.23 -14.90 16.04
C SER A 208 0.10 -15.03 16.79
N GLU A 209 1.17 -14.38 16.33
CA GLU A 209 2.55 -14.60 16.79
C GLU A 209 3.17 -13.39 17.49
N GLN A 210 2.62 -12.18 17.30
CA GLN A 210 3.09 -10.96 17.96
C GLN A 210 2.00 -10.41 18.87
N ASN A 211 2.32 -10.28 20.16
CA ASN A 211 1.53 -9.47 21.09
C ASN A 211 1.71 -8.00 20.71
N GLY A 212 0.70 -7.39 20.09
CA GLY A 212 0.65 -5.95 19.82
C GLY A 212 0.71 -5.56 18.34
N VAL A 213 0.62 -4.25 18.10
CA VAL A 213 0.66 -3.65 16.76
C VAL A 213 2.11 -3.39 16.37
N ASN A 214 2.49 -3.68 15.13
CA ASN A 214 3.82 -3.34 14.63
C ASN A 214 3.95 -1.81 14.42
N GLY A 215 4.57 -1.12 15.38
CA GLY A 215 4.76 0.33 15.37
C GLY A 215 5.57 0.85 14.17
N ASN A 216 6.42 0.04 13.54
CA ASN A 216 7.11 0.43 12.30
C ASN A 216 6.14 0.62 11.14
N ILE A 217 5.08 -0.18 11.09
CA ILE A 217 4.01 -0.03 10.09
C ILE A 217 3.16 1.20 10.45
N VAL A 218 2.83 1.39 11.73
CA VAL A 218 2.02 2.53 12.19
C VAL A 218 2.66 3.87 11.82
N LYS A 219 3.96 4.04 12.09
CA LYS A 219 4.65 5.31 11.80
C LYS A 219 4.68 5.69 10.32
N THR A 220 4.58 4.72 9.42
CA THR A 220 4.47 4.98 7.97
C THR A 220 3.03 5.20 7.53
N ALA A 221 2.06 4.55 8.18
CA ALA A 221 0.64 4.65 7.85
C ALA A 221 0.04 6.02 8.17
N VAL A 222 0.42 6.64 9.29
CA VAL A 222 -0.10 7.97 9.68
C VAL A 222 0.15 9.04 8.61
N PRO A 223 1.41 9.31 8.20
CA PRO A 223 1.68 10.30 7.17
C PRO A 223 1.24 9.88 5.77
N PHE A 224 1.04 8.58 5.51
CA PHE A 224 0.42 8.11 4.28
C PHE A 224 -1.01 8.62 4.17
N TRP A 225 -1.85 8.41 5.18
CA TRP A 225 -3.27 8.77 5.12
C TRP A 225 -3.49 10.27 5.03
N ILE A 226 -2.69 11.06 5.75
CA ILE A 226 -2.77 12.52 5.67
C ILE A 226 -2.43 13.01 4.25
N ARG A 227 -1.45 12.39 3.58
CA ARG A 227 -1.15 12.70 2.17
C ARG A 227 -2.27 12.27 1.21
N ARG A 228 -3.05 11.24 1.55
CA ARG A 228 -4.23 10.80 0.78
C ARG A 228 -5.45 11.69 0.94
N GLU A 229 -5.59 12.31 2.09
CA GLU A 229 -6.62 13.33 2.28
C GLU A 229 -6.28 14.65 1.59
N LEU A 230 -4.99 14.97 1.46
CA LEU A 230 -4.53 16.16 0.72
C LEU A 230 -4.77 16.03 -0.79
N ASP A 231 -4.57 14.85 -1.38
CA ASP A 231 -4.84 14.59 -2.80
C ASP A 231 -6.25 14.01 -3.07
N LYS A 232 -7.08 13.89 -2.03
CA LYS A 232 -8.50 13.45 -2.09
C LYS A 232 -8.69 12.03 -2.63
N THR A 233 -7.72 11.14 -2.38
CA THR A 233 -7.75 9.76 -2.85
C THR A 233 -7.87 8.72 -1.75
N ASP A 234 -7.90 9.14 -0.48
CA ASP A 234 -8.04 8.29 0.70
C ASP A 234 -9.22 7.31 0.60
N HIS A 235 -10.40 7.80 0.23
CA HIS A 235 -11.60 6.98 0.09
C HIS A 235 -11.46 5.83 -0.93
N LEU A 236 -10.65 6.01 -1.99
CA LEU A 236 -10.41 4.97 -3.00
C LEU A 236 -9.52 3.84 -2.45
N PHE A 237 -8.50 4.17 -1.66
CA PHE A 237 -7.70 3.15 -0.99
C PHE A 237 -8.53 2.37 0.04
N ILE A 238 -9.38 3.06 0.80
CA ILE A 238 -10.29 2.42 1.76
C ILE A 238 -11.25 1.48 1.04
N GLN A 239 -11.87 1.92 -0.05
CA GLN A 239 -12.71 1.05 -0.88
C GLN A 239 -11.95 -0.17 -1.39
N ALA A 240 -10.69 -0.01 -1.81
CA ALA A 240 -9.85 -1.12 -2.26
C ALA A 240 -9.59 -2.14 -1.14
N MET A 241 -9.25 -1.66 0.06
CA MET A 241 -8.96 -2.49 1.23
C MET A 241 -10.20 -3.25 1.69
N GLU A 242 -11.34 -2.57 1.82
CA GLU A 242 -12.62 -3.17 2.23
C GLU A 242 -13.04 -4.29 1.28
N LYS A 243 -12.91 -4.10 -0.04
CA LYS A 243 -13.19 -5.16 -1.02
C LYS A 243 -12.34 -6.42 -0.77
N VAL A 244 -11.09 -6.26 -0.36
CA VAL A 244 -10.19 -7.38 -0.06
C VAL A 244 -10.52 -8.02 1.29
N PHE A 245 -10.83 -7.23 2.32
CA PHE A 245 -11.27 -7.76 3.60
C PHE A 245 -12.59 -8.54 3.45
N VAL A 246 -13.56 -8.04 2.68
CA VAL A 246 -14.79 -8.80 2.36
C VAL A 246 -14.45 -10.15 1.71
N ALA A 247 -13.46 -10.19 0.82
CA ALA A 247 -13.09 -11.41 0.11
C ALA A 247 -12.36 -12.43 0.99
N TYR A 248 -11.49 -11.98 1.92
CA TYR A 248 -10.53 -12.85 2.59
C TYR A 248 -10.53 -12.80 4.12
N GLU A 249 -10.99 -11.71 4.72
CA GLU A 249 -10.97 -11.45 6.17
C GLU A 249 -12.21 -10.70 6.68
N PRO A 250 -13.44 -11.20 6.42
CA PRO A 250 -14.67 -10.49 6.78
C PRO A 250 -14.87 -10.31 8.29
N ASP A 251 -14.28 -11.17 9.12
CA ASP A 251 -14.35 -11.04 10.57
C ASP A 251 -13.52 -9.85 11.09
N PHE A 252 -12.39 -9.55 10.44
CA PHE A 252 -11.62 -8.33 10.75
C PHE A 252 -12.43 -7.08 10.41
N LEU A 253 -13.05 -7.05 9.23
CA LEU A 253 -13.83 -5.89 8.81
C LEU A 253 -14.98 -5.61 9.78
N ARG A 254 -15.73 -6.64 10.18
CA ARG A 254 -16.81 -6.52 11.17
C ARG A 254 -16.31 -5.98 12.51
N TYR A 255 -15.20 -6.52 13.00
CA TYR A 255 -14.57 -6.02 14.22
C TYR A 255 -14.17 -4.54 14.11
N ALA A 256 -13.60 -4.13 12.97
CA ALA A 256 -13.20 -2.76 12.75
C ALA A 256 -14.41 -1.80 12.69
N GLU A 257 -15.51 -2.24 12.08
CA GLU A 257 -16.80 -1.52 12.07
C GLU A 257 -17.37 -1.35 13.48
N ASP A 258 -17.36 -2.43 14.28
CA ASP A 258 -17.87 -2.41 15.66
C ASP A 258 -17.09 -1.41 16.54
N ILE A 259 -15.76 -1.37 16.43
CA ILE A 259 -14.95 -0.41 17.21
C ILE A 259 -15.31 1.04 16.89
N VAL A 260 -15.64 1.36 15.65
CA VAL A 260 -15.91 2.76 15.25
C VAL A 260 -17.23 3.25 15.85
N GLN A 261 -18.17 2.33 16.15
CA GLN A 261 -19.48 2.65 16.71
C GLN A 261 -19.46 2.81 18.23
N ASP A 262 -18.50 2.19 18.91
CA ASP A 262 -18.21 2.40 20.34
C ASP A 262 -17.61 3.79 20.64
#